data_AF-A0A1C5GQP8-F1
#
_entry.id   AF-A0A1C5GQP8-F1
#
_cell.length_a   1.000
_cell.length_b   1.000
_cell.length_c   1.000
_cell.angle_alpha   90.00
_cell.angle_beta   90.00
_cell.angle_gamma   90.00
#
_symmetry.space_group_name_H-M   'P 1'
#
loop_
_entity.id
_entity.type
_entity.pdbx_description
1 polymer ?
#
loop_
_entity_poly.entity_id
_entity_poly.type
_entity_poly.pdbx_seq_one_letter_code
_entity_poly.pdbx_strand_id
1 'polypeptide(L)'
;MDIRVEHEPACTYAGQVSKKQIYVALTAGDSPVLGNIWRITAKKTDFYLDPHSELEAFHLSVHGPNEDHPAGHRFHVRVDRRAANAISARGDFISHTIPRKGRPFPGQQLGPGVFRIARIRWMWDLQRPKFRQAAALPDPLPEITDDHFGARLSRIMEPNSAADLDLVVSYNEPFWPDDRNSLRDNARLGPLRNDAGMWLTATSYKRSQVTHPTPEGLRLPLPKPGEDPSRIMGGAPEAGDDGMYWFVETITSRQFIEASR
;
A
#
# COMPACT_ATOMS: atom_id res chain seq x y z
N MET A 1 4.86 4.20 17.53
CA MET A 1 6.33 4.18 17.70
C MET A 1 6.87 3.52 16.45
N ASP A 2 7.29 4.34 15.50
CA ASP A 2 7.04 4.05 14.08
C ASP A 2 8.23 3.38 13.39
N ILE A 3 7.96 2.92 12.17
CA ILE A 3 8.97 2.34 11.29
C ILE A 3 9.71 3.52 10.68
N ARG A 4 11.02 3.61 10.96
CA ARG A 4 11.88 4.64 10.38
C ARG A 4 11.88 4.44 8.86
N VAL A 5 11.46 5.46 8.12
CA VAL A 5 11.72 5.51 6.67
C VAL A 5 13.20 5.79 6.50
N GLU A 6 13.91 4.87 5.87
CA GLU A 6 15.22 5.18 5.30
C GLU A 6 14.99 5.80 3.92
N HIS A 7 15.24 7.10 3.83
CA HIS A 7 15.29 7.79 2.54
C HIS A 7 16.63 7.47 1.89
N GLU A 8 16.61 6.98 0.66
CA GLU A 8 17.83 6.96 -0.14
C GLU A 8 18.24 8.41 -0.45
N PRO A 9 19.54 8.77 -0.40
CA PRO A 9 19.98 10.14 -0.55
C PRO A 9 19.68 10.62 -1.98
N ALA A 10 18.62 11.43 -2.13
CA ALA A 10 18.44 12.24 -3.32
C ALA A 10 19.36 13.46 -3.24
N CYS A 11 19.95 13.80 -4.39
CA CYS A 11 20.88 14.90 -4.60
C CYS A 11 20.33 16.22 -4.02
N THR A 12 21.22 17.05 -3.48
CA THR A 12 20.92 18.32 -2.80
C THR A 12 20.12 19.29 -3.68
N TYR A 13 19.03 19.83 -3.12
CA TYR A 13 18.05 20.68 -3.79
C TYR A 13 18.59 22.08 -4.16
N ALA A 14 18.71 22.34 -5.47
CA ALA A 14 18.57 23.66 -6.08
C ALA A 14 17.69 23.51 -7.33
N GLY A 15 16.38 23.75 -7.19
CA GLY A 15 15.39 23.61 -8.28
C GLY A 15 14.33 22.55 -7.95
N GLN A 16 13.11 23.00 -7.66
CA GLN A 16 12.03 22.18 -7.11
C GLN A 16 11.38 21.32 -8.22
N VAL A 17 12.02 20.22 -8.60
CA VAL A 17 11.36 19.20 -9.43
C VAL A 17 10.28 18.54 -8.58
N SER A 18 9.02 18.77 -8.94
CA SER A 18 7.88 18.05 -8.36
C SER A 18 8.09 16.55 -8.59
N LYS A 19 8.44 15.82 -7.53
CA LYS A 19 8.47 14.36 -7.52
C LYS A 19 7.13 13.83 -8.02
N LYS A 20 7.17 12.77 -8.85
CA LYS A 20 5.97 12.23 -9.50
C LYS A 20 5.52 10.89 -8.92
N GLN A 21 6.40 10.24 -8.16
CA GLN A 21 6.20 8.87 -7.73
C GLN A 21 6.76 8.63 -6.33
N ILE A 22 6.16 7.67 -5.61
CA ILE A 22 6.66 7.12 -4.35
C ILE A 22 6.80 5.61 -4.52
N TYR A 23 7.97 5.07 -4.22
CA TYR A 23 8.21 3.66 -4.03
C TYR A 23 8.31 3.33 -2.54
N VAL A 24 7.57 2.30 -2.10
CA VAL A 24 7.61 1.82 -0.72
C VAL A 24 7.75 0.31 -0.69
N ALA A 25 8.66 -0.19 0.11
CA ALA A 25 8.85 -1.62 0.32
C ALA A 25 9.04 -1.95 1.81
N LEU A 26 8.55 -3.11 2.23
CA LEU A 26 8.88 -3.68 3.53
C LEU A 26 10.17 -4.49 3.41
N THR A 27 11.10 -4.29 4.34
CA THR A 27 12.24 -5.18 4.55
C THR A 27 12.29 -5.61 6.02
N ALA A 28 13.32 -6.36 6.41
CA ALA A 28 13.58 -6.70 7.81
C ALA A 28 15.09 -6.65 8.07
N GLY A 29 15.60 -5.48 8.47
CA GLY A 29 17.03 -5.19 8.41
C GLY A 29 17.56 -5.36 6.99
N ASP A 30 18.64 -6.13 6.83
CA ASP A 30 19.29 -6.43 5.54
C ASP A 30 18.59 -7.52 4.72
N SER A 31 17.37 -7.91 5.09
CA SER A 31 16.59 -8.91 4.35
C SER A 31 16.22 -8.40 2.95
N PRO A 32 15.96 -9.30 1.97
CA PRO A 32 15.30 -8.92 0.73
C PRO A 32 13.94 -8.26 1.01
N VAL A 33 13.36 -7.65 -0.01
CA VAL A 33 12.00 -7.11 0.08
C VAL A 33 11.02 -8.22 0.46
N LEU A 34 10.14 -7.93 1.40
CA LEU A 34 9.12 -8.84 1.91
C LEU A 34 7.75 -8.33 1.48
N GLY A 35 7.02 -9.11 0.68
CA GLY A 35 5.78 -8.64 0.08
C GLY A 35 6.00 -7.86 -1.23
N ASN A 36 5.00 -7.10 -1.68
CA ASN A 36 5.13 -6.27 -2.87
C ASN A 36 5.90 -4.97 -2.55
N ILE A 37 6.62 -4.49 -3.56
CA ILE A 37 7.03 -3.10 -3.65
C ILE A 37 5.81 -2.34 -4.17
N TRP A 38 5.43 -1.23 -3.54
CA TRP A 38 4.32 -0.40 -3.98
C TRP A 38 4.82 0.84 -4.69
N ARG A 39 4.25 1.12 -5.86
CA ARG A 39 4.45 2.34 -6.62
C ARG A 39 3.20 3.19 -6.55
N ILE A 40 3.33 4.41 -6.06
CA ILE A 40 2.28 5.41 -6.05
C ILE A 40 2.67 6.50 -7.05
N THR A 41 1.80 6.81 -8.01
CA THR A 41 2.11 7.78 -9.08
C THR A 41 1.04 8.86 -9.18
N ALA A 42 1.45 10.11 -9.37
CA ALA A 42 0.56 11.18 -9.84
C ALA A 42 0.63 11.28 -11.37
N LYS A 43 -0.53 11.24 -12.03
CA LYS A 43 -0.61 11.33 -13.50
C LYS A 43 -1.90 12.04 -13.90
N LYS A 44 -1.78 13.13 -14.65
CA LYS A 44 -2.92 13.98 -15.03
C LYS A 44 -3.72 14.35 -13.79
N THR A 45 -5.03 14.11 -13.78
CA THR A 45 -5.95 14.43 -12.69
C THR A 45 -6.04 13.36 -11.61
N ASP A 46 -5.18 12.33 -11.67
CA ASP A 46 -5.38 11.10 -10.91
C ASP A 46 -4.13 10.69 -10.13
N PHE A 47 -4.36 9.89 -9.09
CA PHE A 47 -3.34 9.09 -8.45
C PHE A 47 -3.57 7.61 -8.74
N TYR A 48 -2.47 6.88 -8.89
CA TYR A 48 -2.43 5.44 -9.13
C TYR A 48 -1.60 4.75 -8.04
N LEU A 49 -2.08 3.61 -7.57
CA LEU A 49 -1.36 2.74 -6.64
C LEU A 49 -1.29 1.35 -7.26
N ASP A 50 -0.07 0.90 -7.56
CA ASP A 50 0.19 -0.38 -8.20
C ASP A 50 1.31 -1.13 -7.44
N PRO A 51 1.27 -2.47 -7.33
CA PRO A 51 2.47 -3.24 -7.01
C PRO A 51 3.48 -3.11 -8.16
N HIS A 52 4.76 -2.93 -7.85
CA HIS A 52 5.85 -2.63 -8.79
C HIS A 52 6.43 -3.86 -9.50
N SER A 53 5.78 -5.03 -9.44
CA SER A 53 6.12 -6.11 -10.39
C SER A 53 5.54 -5.80 -11.77
N GLU A 54 6.00 -6.48 -12.83
CA GLU A 54 5.58 -6.23 -14.24
C GLU A 54 4.07 -6.34 -14.52
N LEU A 55 3.27 -6.67 -13.51
CA LEU A 55 1.84 -6.92 -13.60
C LEU A 55 1.12 -6.00 -12.60
N GLU A 56 0.73 -4.82 -13.09
CA GLU A 56 -0.09 -3.83 -12.36
C GLU A 56 -1.52 -4.38 -12.14
N ALA A 57 -1.67 -5.35 -11.23
CA ALA A 57 -2.92 -6.07 -11.09
C ALA A 57 -4.00 -5.27 -10.35
N PHE A 58 -3.63 -4.30 -9.51
CA PHE A 58 -4.56 -3.37 -8.90
C PHE A 58 -4.31 -1.96 -9.40
N HIS A 59 -5.41 -1.27 -9.65
CA HIS A 59 -5.41 0.15 -9.90
C HIS A 59 -6.41 0.80 -8.97
N LEU A 60 -5.89 1.51 -7.97
CA LEU A 60 -6.67 2.49 -7.24
C LEU A 60 -6.58 3.81 -8.00
N SER A 61 -7.71 4.29 -8.51
CA SER A 61 -7.83 5.58 -9.18
C SER A 61 -8.54 6.57 -8.26
N VAL A 62 -7.88 7.69 -8.03
CA VAL A 62 -8.39 8.80 -7.22
C VAL A 62 -8.70 9.97 -8.16
N HIS A 63 -9.97 10.14 -8.51
CA HIS A 63 -10.40 11.27 -9.32
C HIS A 63 -10.90 12.40 -8.42
N GLY A 64 -10.37 13.60 -8.64
CA GLY A 64 -10.92 14.82 -8.06
C GLY A 64 -12.24 15.24 -8.70
N PRO A 65 -12.87 16.30 -8.16
CA PRO A 65 -13.94 17.00 -8.86
C PRO A 65 -13.45 17.46 -10.25
N ASN A 66 -14.30 17.31 -11.27
CA ASN A 66 -14.03 17.78 -12.63
C ASN A 66 -15.31 18.36 -13.26
N GLU A 67 -15.25 18.84 -14.51
CA GLU A 67 -16.40 19.45 -15.20
C GLU A 67 -17.61 18.51 -15.27
N ASP A 68 -17.38 17.22 -15.51
CA ASP A 68 -18.43 16.19 -15.59
C ASP A 68 -18.95 15.76 -14.20
N HIS A 69 -18.17 15.96 -13.15
CA HIS A 69 -18.44 15.55 -11.77
C HIS A 69 -18.04 16.66 -10.78
N PRO A 70 -18.73 17.80 -10.81
CA PRO A 70 -18.39 18.95 -9.97
C PRO A 70 -18.72 18.71 -8.50
N ALA A 71 -19.61 17.76 -8.21
CA ALA A 71 -20.16 17.49 -6.89
C ALA A 71 -19.26 16.65 -5.96
N GLY A 72 -18.11 16.14 -6.41
CA GLY A 72 -17.21 15.42 -5.51
C GLY A 72 -16.12 14.58 -6.18
N HIS A 73 -15.34 13.91 -5.35
CA HIS A 73 -14.37 12.92 -5.79
C HIS A 73 -15.03 11.62 -6.25
N ARG A 74 -14.25 10.82 -6.97
CA ARG A 74 -14.54 9.40 -7.19
C ARG A 74 -13.30 8.58 -6.89
N PHE A 75 -13.35 7.80 -5.82
CA PHE A 75 -12.33 6.79 -5.56
C PHE A 75 -12.84 5.45 -6.05
N HIS A 76 -11.99 4.78 -6.81
CA HIS A 76 -12.37 3.57 -7.50
C HIS A 76 -11.21 2.60 -7.52
N VAL A 77 -11.47 1.34 -7.22
CA VAL A 77 -10.48 0.27 -7.35
C VAL A 77 -10.88 -0.68 -8.47
N ARG A 78 -9.91 -1.08 -9.28
CA ARG A 78 -10.08 -2.08 -10.33
C ARG A 78 -8.97 -3.12 -10.24
N VAL A 79 -9.30 -4.34 -10.63
CA VAL A 79 -8.32 -5.41 -10.83
C VAL A 79 -8.19 -5.70 -12.32
N ASP A 80 -6.97 -5.66 -12.84
CA ASP A 80 -6.67 -6.28 -14.13
C ASP A 80 -6.58 -7.80 -13.93
N ARG A 81 -7.61 -8.52 -14.40
CA ARG A 81 -7.69 -9.97 -14.24
C ARG A 81 -6.62 -10.72 -15.03
N ARG A 82 -6.14 -10.17 -16.15
CA ARG A 82 -5.06 -10.79 -16.92
C ARG A 82 -3.76 -10.70 -16.14
N ALA A 83 -3.46 -9.53 -15.57
CA ALA A 83 -2.32 -9.32 -14.69
C ALA A 83 -2.43 -10.20 -13.42
N ALA A 84 -3.58 -10.21 -12.75
CA ALA A 84 -3.81 -11.04 -11.56
C ALA A 84 -3.65 -12.55 -11.83
N ASN A 85 -4.12 -13.04 -13.00
CA ASN A 85 -3.92 -14.42 -13.42
C ASN A 85 -2.45 -14.73 -13.71
N ALA A 86 -1.70 -13.79 -14.29
CA ALA A 86 -0.28 -13.96 -14.56
C ALA A 86 0.55 -13.95 -13.26
N ILE A 87 0.17 -13.15 -12.25
CA ILE A 87 0.73 -13.20 -10.88
C ILE A 87 0.45 -14.58 -10.25
N SER A 88 -0.80 -15.04 -10.34
CA SER A 88 -1.22 -16.38 -9.87
C SER A 88 -0.43 -17.52 -10.51
N ALA A 89 -0.10 -17.42 -11.79
CA ALA A 89 0.69 -18.42 -12.51
C ALA A 89 2.15 -18.48 -12.03
N ARG A 90 2.67 -17.40 -11.44
CA ARG A 90 4.04 -17.32 -10.89
C ARG A 90 4.12 -17.77 -9.42
N GLY A 91 2.99 -18.15 -8.81
CA GLY A 91 2.93 -18.61 -7.42
C GLY A 91 2.65 -17.51 -6.39
N ASP A 92 2.31 -16.31 -6.84
CA ASP A 92 1.83 -15.21 -5.99
C ASP A 92 0.33 -15.07 -6.09
N PHE A 93 -0.35 -14.66 -5.03
CA PHE A 93 -1.81 -14.67 -5.03
C PHE A 93 -2.41 -13.34 -4.60
N ILE A 94 -3.58 -13.08 -5.20
CA ILE A 94 -4.42 -11.95 -4.89
C ILE A 94 -5.80 -12.49 -4.52
N SER A 95 -6.31 -12.10 -3.36
CA SER A 95 -7.69 -12.36 -2.96
C SER A 95 -8.47 -11.05 -2.92
N HIS A 96 -9.57 -10.97 -3.68
CA HIS A 96 -10.41 -9.78 -3.72
C HIS A 96 -11.87 -10.10 -4.08
N THR A 97 -12.79 -9.23 -3.68
CA THR A 97 -14.20 -9.28 -4.07
C THR A 97 -14.58 -8.24 -5.13
N ILE A 98 -13.60 -7.51 -5.68
CA ILE A 98 -13.81 -6.47 -6.69
C ILE A 98 -14.47 -7.02 -7.98
N PRO A 99 -15.63 -6.47 -8.39
CA PRO A 99 -16.30 -6.87 -9.63
C PRO A 99 -15.53 -6.36 -10.86
N ARG A 100 -15.82 -6.90 -12.04
CA ARG A 100 -15.09 -6.57 -13.29
C ARG A 100 -15.09 -5.08 -13.65
N LYS A 101 -16.17 -4.37 -13.35
CA LYS A 101 -16.28 -2.92 -13.58
C LYS A 101 -15.46 -2.09 -12.58
N GLY A 102 -14.91 -2.73 -11.56
CA GLY A 102 -14.30 -2.11 -10.40
C GLY A 102 -15.34 -1.71 -9.34
N ARG A 103 -14.85 -1.21 -8.22
CA ARG A 103 -15.66 -0.92 -7.03
C ARG A 103 -15.42 0.52 -6.59
N PRO A 104 -16.45 1.38 -6.56
CA PRO A 104 -16.33 2.69 -5.92
C PRO A 104 -16.30 2.54 -4.41
N PHE A 105 -15.65 3.49 -3.73
CA PHE A 105 -15.65 3.59 -2.27
C PHE A 105 -15.54 5.08 -1.85
N PRO A 106 -16.01 5.46 -0.66
CA PRO A 106 -16.11 6.87 -0.28
C PRO A 106 -14.79 7.48 0.21
N GLY A 107 -13.88 6.66 0.74
CA GLY A 107 -12.74 7.10 1.54
C GLY A 107 -13.17 7.49 2.96
N GLN A 108 -12.22 7.44 3.90
CA GLN A 108 -12.44 7.90 5.26
C GLN A 108 -12.23 9.42 5.33
N GLN A 109 -13.27 10.19 5.58
CA GLN A 109 -13.12 11.64 5.73
C GLN A 109 -12.39 12.00 7.03
N LEU A 110 -11.27 12.71 6.91
CA LEU A 110 -10.49 13.21 8.05
C LEU A 110 -10.75 14.70 8.34
N GLY A 111 -11.29 15.41 7.35
CA GLY A 111 -11.64 16.83 7.42
C GLY A 111 -12.28 17.30 6.11
N PRO A 112 -12.65 18.58 6.00
CA PRO A 112 -13.17 19.15 4.76
C PRO A 112 -12.17 18.98 3.61
N GLY A 113 -12.55 18.23 2.57
CA GLY A 113 -11.69 17.98 1.40
C GLY A 113 -10.44 17.13 1.68
N VAL A 114 -10.42 16.37 2.78
CA VAL A 114 -9.30 15.49 3.17
C VAL A 114 -9.82 14.07 3.45
N PHE A 115 -9.29 13.10 2.73
CA PHE A 115 -9.74 11.71 2.78
C PHE A 115 -8.56 10.74 2.87
N ARG A 116 -8.59 9.83 3.86
CA ARG A 116 -7.76 8.63 3.82
C ARG A 116 -8.40 7.65 2.85
N ILE A 117 -7.71 7.35 1.77
CA ILE A 117 -8.24 6.57 0.65
C ILE A 117 -7.90 5.08 0.76
N ALA A 118 -6.75 4.77 1.35
CA ALA A 118 -6.29 3.41 1.48
C ALA A 118 -5.33 3.22 2.64
N ARG A 119 -5.23 1.97 3.06
CA ARG A 119 -4.17 1.48 3.94
C ARG A 119 -3.55 0.24 3.33
N ILE A 120 -2.23 0.30 3.16
CA ILE A 120 -1.42 -0.90 2.89
C ILE A 120 -0.93 -1.40 4.25
N ARG A 121 -1.15 -2.68 4.53
CA ARG A 121 -0.74 -3.34 5.75
C ARG A 121 0.13 -4.53 5.42
N TRP A 122 1.37 -4.54 5.90
CA TRP A 122 2.21 -5.72 5.92
C TRP A 122 2.17 -6.36 7.31
N MET A 123 1.75 -7.62 7.36
CA MET A 123 1.63 -8.38 8.60
C MET A 123 3.02 -8.84 9.08
N TRP A 124 3.22 -8.91 10.40
CA TRP A 124 4.43 -9.48 11.01
C TRP A 124 4.80 -10.87 10.46
N ASP A 125 3.80 -11.65 10.02
CA ASP A 125 4.02 -12.98 9.45
C ASP A 125 4.98 -13.01 8.25
N LEU A 126 5.09 -11.91 7.49
CA LEU A 126 6.05 -11.78 6.40
C LEU A 126 7.52 -11.78 6.89
N GLN A 127 7.77 -11.29 8.12
CA GLN A 127 9.11 -11.24 8.70
C GLN A 127 9.49 -12.49 9.49
N ARG A 128 8.55 -13.43 9.69
CA ARG A 128 8.80 -14.64 10.49
C ARG A 128 9.88 -15.50 9.84
N PRO A 129 10.90 -15.97 10.60
CA PRO A 129 12.00 -16.75 10.04
C PRO A 129 11.54 -17.93 9.18
N LYS A 130 10.52 -18.68 9.63
CA LYS A 130 9.99 -19.85 8.89
C LYS A 130 9.27 -19.53 7.58
N PHE A 131 8.87 -18.28 7.35
CA PHE A 131 8.14 -17.85 6.15
C PHE A 131 8.91 -16.86 5.29
N ARG A 132 10.07 -16.37 5.76
CA ARG A 132 10.81 -15.29 5.13
C ARG A 132 11.17 -15.58 3.67
N GLN A 133 11.52 -16.82 3.34
CA GLN A 133 11.80 -17.22 1.97
C GLN A 133 10.56 -17.12 1.07
N ALA A 134 9.39 -17.56 1.55
CA ALA A 134 8.14 -17.47 0.81
C ALA A 134 7.58 -16.03 0.74
N ALA A 135 7.96 -15.17 1.69
CA ALA A 135 7.61 -13.76 1.72
C ALA A 135 8.47 -12.90 0.78
N ALA A 136 9.66 -13.37 0.43
CA ALA A 136 10.64 -12.59 -0.30
C ALA A 136 10.21 -12.33 -1.75
N LEU A 137 10.29 -11.07 -2.18
CA LEU A 137 10.24 -10.71 -3.60
C LEU A 137 11.65 -10.86 -4.19
N PRO A 138 11.82 -11.60 -5.30
CA PRO A 138 13.14 -11.77 -5.92
C PRO A 138 13.59 -10.50 -6.67
N ASP A 139 12.66 -9.63 -7.04
CA ASP A 139 12.96 -8.42 -7.79
C ASP A 139 13.74 -7.40 -6.94
N PRO A 140 14.76 -6.75 -7.51
CA PRO A 140 15.49 -5.71 -6.81
C PRO A 140 14.57 -4.52 -6.52
N LEU A 141 14.95 -3.72 -5.51
CA LEU A 141 14.32 -2.43 -5.33
C LEU A 141 14.56 -1.53 -6.56
N PRO A 142 13.60 -0.68 -6.92
CA PRO A 142 13.76 0.21 -8.06
C PRO A 142 14.82 1.24 -7.74
N GLU A 143 15.56 1.68 -8.75
CA GLU A 143 16.50 2.79 -8.59
C GLU A 143 15.74 4.07 -8.22
N ILE A 144 16.14 4.72 -7.13
CA ILE A 144 15.52 5.96 -6.68
C ILE A 144 16.22 7.15 -7.36
N THR A 145 15.62 7.64 -8.44
CA THR A 145 16.11 8.82 -9.17
C THR A 145 15.51 10.13 -8.64
N ASP A 146 15.96 11.27 -9.18
CA ASP A 146 15.57 12.61 -8.72
C ASP A 146 14.08 12.94 -8.83
N ASP A 147 13.28 12.16 -9.55
CA ASP A 147 11.82 12.28 -9.68
C ASP A 147 11.01 11.32 -8.77
N HIS A 148 11.68 10.46 -8.00
CA HIS A 148 11.07 9.49 -7.10
C HIS A 148 11.31 9.81 -5.62
N PHE A 149 10.33 9.47 -4.78
CA PHE A 149 10.56 9.20 -3.37
C PHE A 149 10.77 7.70 -3.21
N GLY A 150 11.79 7.29 -2.45
CA GLY A 150 12.03 5.90 -2.07
C GLY A 150 11.95 5.71 -0.57
N ALA A 151 11.23 4.69 -0.13
CA ALA A 151 11.05 4.38 1.28
C ALA A 151 11.22 2.90 1.55
N ARG A 152 12.17 2.57 2.43
CA ARG A 152 12.30 1.23 2.99
C ARG A 152 11.75 1.23 4.41
N LEU A 153 10.77 0.38 4.66
CA LEU A 153 10.23 0.09 5.98
C LEU A 153 11.06 -1.05 6.60
N SER A 154 12.24 -0.73 7.15
CA SER A 154 13.28 -1.72 7.51
C SER A 154 13.18 -2.29 8.92
N ARG A 155 12.34 -1.70 9.78
CA ARG A 155 12.26 -2.06 11.20
C ARG A 155 11.76 -3.51 11.37
N ILE A 156 12.49 -4.28 12.19
CA ILE A 156 12.02 -5.59 12.65
C ILE A 156 10.78 -5.39 13.52
N MET A 157 9.69 -6.05 13.11
CA MET A 157 8.40 -6.02 13.78
C MET A 157 8.36 -7.04 14.93
N GLU A 158 7.72 -6.64 16.03
CA GLU A 158 7.40 -7.54 17.13
C GLU A 158 6.24 -8.47 16.75
N PRO A 159 6.12 -9.66 17.38
CA PRO A 159 4.93 -10.49 17.25
C PRO A 159 3.64 -9.69 17.46
N ASN A 160 2.61 -9.99 16.66
CA ASN A 160 1.32 -9.30 16.67
C ASN A 160 1.40 -7.79 16.34
N SER A 161 2.42 -7.34 15.62
CA SER A 161 2.47 -5.99 15.04
C SER A 161 2.33 -6.00 13.52
N ALA A 162 2.06 -4.84 12.95
CA ALA A 162 1.94 -4.63 11.51
C ALA A 162 2.63 -3.32 11.12
N ALA A 163 3.17 -3.30 9.91
CA ALA A 163 3.62 -2.10 9.23
C ALA A 163 2.45 -1.60 8.40
N ASP A 164 1.99 -0.39 8.65
CA ASP A 164 0.91 0.23 7.88
C ASP A 164 1.44 1.43 7.12
N LEU A 165 0.90 1.66 5.92
CA LEU A 165 1.04 2.90 5.18
C LEU A 165 -0.35 3.45 4.88
N ASP A 166 -0.70 4.56 5.51
CA ASP A 166 -1.96 5.26 5.25
C ASP A 166 -1.75 6.25 4.11
N LEU A 167 -2.60 6.18 3.10
CA LEU A 167 -2.61 7.09 1.95
C LEU A 167 -3.73 8.11 2.10
N VAL A 168 -3.38 9.38 2.05
CA VAL A 168 -4.32 10.49 2.22
C VAL A 168 -4.28 11.38 0.99
N VAL A 169 -5.48 11.81 0.59
CA VAL A 169 -5.70 12.76 -0.49
C VAL A 169 -6.34 14.01 0.08
N SER A 170 -5.87 15.17 -0.37
CA SER A 170 -6.39 16.48 0.03
C SER A 170 -6.48 17.43 -1.17
N TYR A 171 -7.51 18.30 -1.17
CA TYR A 171 -7.79 19.16 -2.32
C TYR A 171 -6.96 20.44 -2.37
N ASN A 172 -6.62 21.00 -1.21
CA ASN A 172 -6.06 22.35 -1.14
C ASN A 172 -4.55 22.33 -0.87
N GLU A 173 -4.13 21.59 0.16
CA GLU A 173 -2.76 21.53 0.64
C GLU A 173 -2.39 20.11 1.07
N PRO A 174 -1.10 19.72 1.09
CA PRO A 174 -0.67 18.43 1.62
C PRO A 174 -1.15 18.21 3.05
N PHE A 175 -1.63 17.02 3.36
CA PHE A 175 -2.12 16.67 4.70
C PHE A 175 -1.49 15.39 5.21
N TRP A 176 -0.79 15.42 6.35
CA TRP A 176 -0.36 14.22 7.06
C TRP A 176 -1.13 14.10 8.38
N PRO A 177 -1.81 12.97 8.66
CA PRO A 177 -2.39 12.73 9.97
C PRO A 177 -1.29 12.75 11.05
N ASP A 178 -1.66 13.18 12.26
CA ASP A 178 -0.75 13.27 13.41
C ASP A 178 0.55 14.03 13.13
N ASP A 179 0.45 15.19 12.47
CA ASP A 179 1.53 16.03 11.97
C ASP A 179 2.78 16.02 12.88
N ARG A 180 2.68 16.45 14.14
CA ARG A 180 3.85 16.51 15.04
C ARG A 180 4.57 15.17 15.24
N ASN A 181 3.84 14.07 15.35
CA ASN A 181 4.44 12.75 15.59
C ASN A 181 5.03 12.17 14.30
N SER A 182 4.33 12.31 13.17
CA SER A 182 4.79 11.77 11.89
C SER A 182 6.07 12.45 11.38
N LEU A 183 6.25 13.73 11.69
CA LEU A 183 7.51 14.43 11.38
C LEU A 183 8.66 13.95 12.27
N ARG A 184 8.43 13.90 13.59
CA ARG A 184 9.43 13.46 14.57
C ARG A 184 9.96 12.07 14.24
N ASP A 185 9.08 11.18 13.79
CA ASP A 185 9.40 9.78 13.57
C ASP A 185 9.89 9.48 12.13
N ASN A 186 10.08 10.52 11.31
CA ASN A 186 10.45 10.43 9.88
C ASN A 186 9.54 9.44 9.11
N ALA A 187 8.23 9.56 9.34
CA ALA A 187 7.23 8.61 8.84
C ALA A 187 6.51 9.10 7.56
N ARG A 188 6.86 10.29 7.06
CA ARG A 188 6.15 10.97 5.97
C ARG A 188 6.78 10.66 4.62
N LEU A 189 5.92 10.37 3.64
CA LEU A 189 6.29 10.27 2.23
C LEU A 189 5.44 11.24 1.38
N GLY A 190 6.03 11.69 0.27
CA GLY A 190 5.44 12.71 -0.59
C GLY A 190 5.80 14.14 -0.14
N PRO A 191 5.02 15.14 -0.56
CA PRO A 191 3.72 15.02 -1.23
C PRO A 191 3.88 14.78 -2.74
N LEU A 192 2.90 14.09 -3.34
CA LEU A 192 2.68 14.10 -4.77
C LEU A 192 1.56 15.09 -5.11
N ARG A 193 1.69 15.80 -6.22
CA ARG A 193 0.64 16.70 -6.73
C ARG A 193 0.22 16.25 -8.11
N ASN A 194 -1.09 16.26 -8.37
CA ASN A 194 -1.64 15.98 -9.70
C ASN A 194 -2.03 17.29 -10.42
N ASP A 195 -2.34 17.20 -11.71
CA ASP A 195 -2.68 18.36 -12.56
C ASP A 195 -4.03 19.00 -12.20
N ALA A 196 -4.88 18.28 -11.45
CA ALA A 196 -6.11 18.81 -10.87
C ALA A 196 -5.86 19.64 -9.59
N GLY A 197 -4.60 19.77 -9.16
CA GLY A 197 -4.22 20.54 -7.98
C GLY A 197 -4.38 19.79 -6.65
N MET A 198 -4.80 18.53 -6.67
CA MET A 198 -4.91 17.70 -5.48
C MET A 198 -3.53 17.20 -5.04
N TRP A 199 -3.45 16.85 -3.76
CA TRP A 199 -2.25 16.34 -3.12
C TRP A 199 -2.49 14.92 -2.62
N LEU A 200 -1.47 14.08 -2.74
CA LEU A 200 -1.40 12.77 -2.10
C LEU A 200 -0.18 12.72 -1.18
N THR A 201 -0.41 12.26 0.03
CA THR A 201 0.60 12.04 1.06
C THR A 201 0.50 10.61 1.57
N ALA A 202 1.60 10.09 2.10
CA ALA A 202 1.57 8.83 2.83
C ALA A 202 2.24 8.96 4.19
N THR A 203 1.72 8.23 5.19
CA THR A 203 2.31 8.13 6.52
C THR A 203 2.47 6.67 6.92
N SER A 204 3.69 6.28 7.30
CA SER A 204 3.98 4.93 7.80
C SER A 204 3.73 4.83 9.30
N TYR A 205 3.18 3.71 9.76
CA TYR A 205 2.91 3.43 11.17
C TYR A 205 3.36 2.02 11.54
N LYS A 206 3.83 1.84 12.78
CA LYS A 206 3.85 0.51 13.42
C LYS A 206 2.60 0.39 14.28
N ARG A 207 1.70 -0.54 13.96
CA ARG A 207 0.46 -0.76 14.72
C ARG A 207 0.42 -2.13 15.38
N SER A 208 -0.21 -2.22 16.54
CA SER A 208 -0.55 -3.51 17.17
C SER A 208 -1.75 -4.11 16.45
N GLN A 209 -1.67 -5.39 16.08
CA GLN A 209 -2.78 -6.14 15.50
C GLN A 209 -3.88 -6.44 16.53
N VAL A 210 -3.65 -6.19 17.82
CA VAL A 210 -4.66 -6.34 18.86
C VAL A 210 -5.54 -5.09 18.94
N THR A 211 -4.91 -3.90 18.96
CA THR A 211 -5.64 -2.63 19.09
C THR A 211 -6.08 -2.04 17.74
N HIS A 212 -5.44 -2.45 16.65
CA HIS A 212 -5.79 -2.07 15.28
C HIS A 212 -5.87 -3.33 14.43
N PRO A 213 -6.85 -4.21 14.69
CA PRO A 213 -6.93 -5.51 14.03
C PRO A 213 -7.08 -5.36 12.53
N THR A 214 -6.61 -6.39 11.81
CA THR A 214 -6.93 -6.53 10.39
C THR A 214 -8.41 -6.88 10.29
N PRO A 215 -9.15 -6.29 9.34
CA PRO A 215 -10.52 -6.69 9.02
C PRO A 215 -10.72 -8.21 8.96
N GLU A 216 -11.82 -8.72 9.53
CA GLU A 216 -12.07 -10.16 9.69
C GLU A 216 -11.98 -10.92 8.36
N GLY A 217 -12.59 -10.39 7.29
CA GLY A 217 -12.55 -10.99 5.95
C GLY A 217 -11.21 -10.89 5.21
N LEU A 218 -10.23 -10.16 5.76
CA LEU A 218 -8.87 -10.05 5.21
C LEU A 218 -7.82 -10.79 6.05
N ARG A 219 -8.23 -11.43 7.14
CA ARG A 219 -7.35 -12.23 7.99
C ARG A 219 -7.35 -13.69 7.50
N LEU A 220 -6.30 -14.06 6.79
CA LEU A 220 -6.15 -15.42 6.26
C LEU A 220 -5.48 -16.36 7.27
N PRO A 221 -5.80 -17.67 7.25
CA PRO A 221 -5.13 -18.63 8.11
C PRO A 221 -3.67 -18.79 7.69
N LEU A 222 -2.82 -19.03 8.68
CA LEU A 222 -1.41 -19.32 8.45
C LEU A 222 -1.21 -20.77 8.00
N PRO A 223 -0.12 -21.07 7.25
CA PRO A 223 0.25 -22.43 6.91
C PRO A 223 0.38 -23.32 8.14
N LYS A 224 -0.28 -24.47 8.10
CA LYS A 224 -0.12 -25.56 9.07
C LYS A 224 1.21 -26.31 8.81
N PRO A 225 1.70 -27.11 9.77
CA PRO A 225 2.83 -27.99 9.51
C PRO A 225 2.58 -28.89 8.29
N GLY A 226 3.51 -28.90 7.33
CA GLY A 226 3.41 -29.66 6.09
C GLY A 226 2.67 -28.96 4.95
N GLU A 227 2.11 -27.77 5.16
CA GLU A 227 1.54 -26.95 4.09
C GLU A 227 2.59 -26.02 3.48
N ASP A 228 2.42 -25.70 2.20
CA ASP A 228 3.35 -24.85 1.46
C ASP A 228 3.03 -23.37 1.71
N PRO A 229 3.94 -22.62 2.35
CA PRO A 229 3.72 -21.20 2.59
C PRO A 229 3.74 -20.44 1.27
N SER A 230 2.81 -19.51 1.13
CA SER A 230 2.69 -18.63 -0.02
C SER A 230 2.36 -17.21 0.40
N ARG A 231 3.00 -16.25 -0.26
CA ARG A 231 2.60 -14.84 -0.21
C ARG A 231 1.20 -14.66 -0.80
N ILE A 232 0.44 -13.78 -0.17
CA ILE A 232 -0.86 -13.35 -0.66
C ILE A 232 -1.13 -11.90 -0.27
N MET A 233 -1.80 -11.17 -1.18
CA MET A 233 -2.38 -9.87 -0.91
C MET A 233 -3.90 -9.98 -0.92
N GLY A 234 -4.53 -9.65 0.21
CA GLY A 234 -5.96 -9.47 0.34
C GLY A 234 -6.36 -8.02 0.08
N GLY A 235 -7.48 -7.80 -0.61
CA GLY A 235 -8.02 -6.47 -0.87
C GLY A 235 -9.53 -6.41 -0.66
N ALA A 236 -9.99 -5.47 0.16
CA ALA A 236 -11.42 -5.21 0.31
C ALA A 236 -11.72 -3.72 0.62
N PRO A 237 -12.79 -3.16 0.04
CA PRO A 237 -13.32 -1.88 0.50
C PRO A 237 -14.00 -2.08 1.86
N GLU A 238 -14.01 -1.05 2.71
CA GLU A 238 -14.93 -0.93 3.86
C GLU A 238 -14.85 -2.07 4.89
N ALA A 239 -13.83 -2.94 4.83
CA ALA A 239 -13.79 -4.15 5.65
C ALA A 239 -13.64 -3.87 7.16
N GLY A 240 -13.37 -2.61 7.55
CA GLY A 240 -13.31 -2.16 8.94
C GLY A 240 -14.24 -0.99 9.26
N ASP A 241 -15.34 -0.80 8.52
CA ASP A 241 -16.33 0.29 8.69
C ASP A 241 -15.75 1.71 8.59
N ASP A 242 -14.55 1.86 8.05
CA ASP A 242 -13.82 3.13 7.97
C ASP A 242 -13.98 3.85 6.62
N GLY A 243 -14.57 3.20 5.61
CA GLY A 243 -14.83 3.78 4.29
C GLY A 243 -13.62 3.81 3.35
N MET A 244 -12.44 3.38 3.80
CA MET A 244 -11.22 3.33 2.97
C MET A 244 -10.98 1.93 2.37
N TYR A 245 -10.04 1.84 1.43
CA TYR A 245 -9.65 0.56 0.85
C TYR A 245 -8.48 -0.08 1.62
N TRP A 246 -8.61 -1.36 1.99
CA TRP A 246 -7.55 -2.10 2.67
C TRP A 246 -6.80 -2.99 1.68
N PHE A 247 -5.47 -2.88 1.69
CA PHE A 247 -4.55 -3.86 1.11
C PHE A 247 -3.82 -4.55 2.27
N VAL A 248 -3.91 -5.87 2.36
CA VAL A 248 -3.30 -6.66 3.45
C VAL A 248 -2.36 -7.68 2.84
N GLU A 249 -1.08 -7.53 3.11
CA GLU A 249 -0.05 -8.47 2.71
C GLU A 249 0.33 -9.41 3.84
N THR A 250 0.28 -10.71 3.55
CA THR A 250 0.51 -11.76 4.54
C THR A 250 0.98 -13.06 3.88
N ILE A 251 1.14 -14.10 4.71
CA ILE A 251 1.40 -15.48 4.31
C ILE A 251 0.16 -16.32 4.59
N THR A 252 -0.20 -17.18 3.65
CA THR A 252 -1.16 -18.27 3.85
C THR A 252 -0.62 -19.55 3.20
N SER A 253 -1.35 -20.66 3.22
CA SER A 253 -0.93 -21.87 2.51
C SER A 253 -1.47 -21.93 1.09
N ARG A 254 -0.68 -22.47 0.17
CA ARG A 254 -1.13 -22.76 -1.20
C ARG A 254 -2.37 -23.65 -1.20
N GLN A 255 -2.39 -24.64 -0.32
CA GLN A 255 -3.51 -25.55 -0.11
C GLN A 255 -4.80 -24.80 0.26
N PHE A 256 -4.72 -23.80 1.15
CA PHE A 256 -5.87 -22.98 1.50
C PHE A 256 -6.38 -22.16 0.30
N ILE A 257 -5.46 -21.59 -0.48
CA ILE A 257 -5.80 -20.78 -1.66
C ILE A 257 -6.50 -21.64 -2.72
N GLU A 258 -5.96 -22.82 -3.02
CA GLU A 258 -6.52 -23.74 -4.01
C GLU A 258 -7.88 -24.27 -3.58
N ALA A 259 -8.10 -24.52 -2.29
CA ALA A 259 -9.40 -24.91 -1.75
C ALA A 259 -10.46 -23.79 -1.77
N SER A 260 -10.04 -22.54 -1.95
CA SER A 260 -10.92 -21.36 -1.94
C SER A 260 -11.31 -20.85 -3.34
N ARG A 261 -10.90 -21.56 -4.39
CA ARG A 261 -11.21 -21.25 -5.80
C ARG A 261 -12.45 -22.00 -6.27
#